data_AF-A0A7S2N1Y4-F1
#
_entry.id   AF-A0A7S2N1Y4-F1
#
_cell.length_a   1.000
_cell.length_b   1.000
_cell.length_c   1.000
_cell.angle_alpha   90.00
_cell.angle_beta   90.00
_cell.angle_gamma   90.00
#
_symmetry.space_group_name_H-M   'P 1'
#
loop_
_entity.id
_entity.type
_entity.pdbx_description
1 polymer ?
#
loop_
_entity_poly.entity_id
_entity_poly.type
_entity_poly.pdbx_seq_one_letter_code
_entity_poly.pdbx_strand_id
1 'polypeptide(L)'
;AALITNECTSFVDGFCREHVSEYLDLPHPDEHVSVQVSEHKPAWFDTYKKFTEEAELTMQTVMVLWGVASQKSFDNEFLEAVQDGNLLDDFLKLTEYEHFLNRMRAYVHERQTGAPLADLNMMTHLPRPMTPHTRAKTQQRLAQVDQELAALDMKRNKLIAERRRLIGCEVEPITTTCLKYELECRRWKEDVGLD
;
A
#
# COMPACT_ATOMS: atom_id res chain seq x y z
N ALA A 1 -12.45 -9.59 1.20
CA ALA A 1 -11.65 -9.08 2.34
C ALA A 1 -10.19 -9.56 2.33
N ALA A 2 -9.90 -10.86 2.26
CA ALA A 2 -8.51 -11.38 2.27
C ALA A 2 -7.56 -10.77 1.20
N LEU A 3 -8.07 -10.54 -0.02
CA LEU A 3 -7.30 -9.89 -1.09
C LEU A 3 -6.96 -8.43 -0.77
N ILE A 4 -7.88 -7.70 -0.13
CA ILE A 4 -7.69 -6.31 0.29
C ILE A 4 -6.61 -6.24 1.36
N THR A 5 -6.65 -7.15 2.35
CA THR A 5 -5.61 -7.21 3.37
C THR A 5 -4.24 -7.49 2.76
N ASN A 6 -4.14 -8.38 1.78
CA ASN A 6 -2.87 -8.69 1.11
C ASN A 6 -2.27 -7.47 0.36
N GLU A 7 -3.11 -6.67 -0.30
CA GLU A 7 -2.65 -5.42 -0.95
C GLU A 7 -2.15 -4.41 0.09
N CYS A 8 -2.88 -4.27 1.21
CA CYS A 8 -2.48 -3.41 2.33
C CYS A 8 -1.15 -3.86 2.95
N THR A 9 -0.95 -5.17 3.18
CA THR A 9 0.31 -5.72 3.69
C THR A 9 1.46 -5.49 2.71
N SER A 10 1.22 -5.70 1.41
CA SER A 10 2.23 -5.49 0.36
C SER A 10 2.68 -4.03 0.32
N PHE A 11 1.76 -3.09 0.49
CA PHE A 11 2.08 -1.68 0.63
C PHE A 11 2.96 -1.40 1.86
N VAL A 12 2.58 -1.91 3.04
CA VAL A 12 3.35 -1.71 4.29
C VAL A 12 4.79 -2.21 4.13
N ASP A 13 4.96 -3.42 3.59
CA ASP A 13 6.29 -4.01 3.40
C ASP A 13 7.13 -3.27 2.36
N GLY A 14 6.48 -2.76 1.30
CA GLY A 14 7.13 -1.91 0.30
C GLY A 14 7.59 -0.58 0.90
N PHE A 15 6.73 0.07 1.68
CA PHE A 15 7.02 1.34 2.34
C PHE A 15 8.16 1.20 3.37
N CYS A 16 8.11 0.17 4.22
CA CYS A 16 9.16 -0.07 5.21
C CYS A 16 10.52 -0.28 4.54
N ARG A 17 10.56 -1.04 3.43
CA ARG A 17 11.79 -1.33 2.68
C ARG A 17 12.44 -0.11 2.05
N GLU A 18 11.64 0.86 1.64
CA GLU A 18 12.14 2.10 1.04
C GLU A 18 12.73 3.03 2.10
N HIS A 19 12.09 3.11 3.26
CA HIS A 19 12.46 4.06 4.30
C HIS A 19 13.36 3.50 5.40
N VAL A 20 13.57 2.18 5.48
CA VAL A 20 14.36 1.51 6.54
C VAL A 20 15.76 2.11 6.75
N SER A 21 16.39 2.68 5.71
CA SER A 21 17.70 3.34 5.87
C SER A 21 17.67 4.54 6.80
N GLU A 22 16.53 5.21 6.94
CA GLU A 22 16.34 6.38 7.83
C GLU A 22 16.18 5.97 9.31
N TYR A 23 15.97 4.67 9.57
CA TYR A 23 15.65 4.10 10.88
C TYR A 23 16.70 3.10 11.38
N LEU A 24 17.90 3.06 10.77
CA LEU A 24 18.94 2.09 11.15
C LEU A 24 19.46 2.27 12.58
N ASP A 25 19.27 3.45 13.16
CA ASP A 25 19.63 3.77 14.55
C ASP A 25 18.43 3.70 15.51
N LEU A 26 17.31 3.13 15.06
CA LEU A 26 16.17 2.89 15.94
C LEU A 26 16.58 1.86 17.03
N PRO A 27 16.38 2.16 18.32
CA PRO A 27 16.81 1.28 19.41
C PRO A 27 16.16 -0.10 19.35
N HIS A 28 16.87 -1.12 19.87
CA HIS A 28 16.34 -2.48 19.93
C HIS A 28 15.16 -2.57 20.92
N PRO A 29 14.13 -3.40 20.67
CA PRO A 29 13.00 -3.52 21.61
C PRO A 29 13.39 -4.01 23.02
N ASP A 30 14.47 -4.79 23.13
CA ASP A 30 15.01 -5.29 24.42
C ASP A 30 16.05 -4.37 25.07
N GLU A 31 16.47 -3.29 24.39
CA GLU A 31 17.22 -2.24 25.07
C GLU A 31 16.25 -1.52 25.99
N HIS A 32 16.22 -1.93 27.27
CA HIS A 32 15.61 -1.19 28.37
C HIS A 32 16.35 0.15 28.58
N VAL A 33 16.37 1.01 27.56
CA VAL A 33 16.54 2.43 27.75
C VAL A 33 15.21 2.87 28.32
N SER A 34 15.24 3.16 29.63
CA SER A 34 14.16 3.83 30.35
C SER A 34 13.35 4.73 29.44
N VAL A 35 12.02 4.70 29.58
CA VAL A 35 10.99 5.55 28.93
C VAL A 35 11.20 7.06 29.23
N GLN A 36 12.43 7.50 29.48
CA GLN A 36 12.91 8.84 29.24
C GLN A 36 13.22 8.97 27.75
N VAL A 37 12.17 9.27 26.98
CA VAL A 37 12.18 10.00 25.71
C VAL A 37 13.54 9.96 25.01
N SER A 38 13.86 8.84 24.37
CA SER A 38 14.80 8.90 23.25
C SER A 38 14.22 9.90 22.26
N GLU A 39 14.86 11.06 22.08
CA GLU A 39 14.36 12.09 21.18
C GLU A 39 14.13 11.47 19.80
N HIS A 40 12.86 11.30 19.42
CA HIS A 40 12.52 10.80 18.10
C HIS A 40 12.98 11.81 17.08
N LYS A 41 13.70 11.36 16.06
CA LYS A 41 14.15 12.24 14.99
C LYS A 41 12.93 12.86 14.30
N PRO A 42 12.90 14.17 14.04
CA PRO A 42 11.81 14.81 13.31
C PRO A 42 11.51 14.13 11.96
N ALA A 43 12.56 13.64 11.29
CA ALA A 43 12.45 12.88 10.04
C ALA A 43 11.59 11.61 10.15
N TRP A 44 11.56 10.95 11.31
CA TRP A 44 10.72 9.76 11.51
C TRP A 44 9.24 10.12 11.52
N PHE A 45 8.91 11.24 12.17
CA PHE A 45 7.54 11.74 12.17
C PHE A 45 7.11 12.23 10.79
N ASP A 46 8.02 12.86 10.03
CA ASP A 46 7.74 13.25 8.64
C ASP A 46 7.48 12.03 7.75
N THR A 47 8.28 10.97 7.87
CA THR A 47 8.07 9.73 7.14
C THR A 47 6.80 8.99 7.58
N TYR A 48 6.44 9.04 8.86
CA TYR A 48 5.14 8.56 9.34
C TYR A 48 3.96 9.32 8.74
N LYS A 49 4.03 10.66 8.62
CA LYS A 49 2.98 11.42 7.93
C LYS A 49 2.80 10.96 6.49
N LYS A 50 3.90 10.77 5.75
CA LYS A 50 3.85 10.21 4.39
C LYS A 50 3.20 8.82 4.37
N PHE A 51 3.55 7.96 5.34
CA PHE A 51 2.92 6.66 5.48
C PHE A 51 1.40 6.79 5.63
N THR A 52 0.91 7.66 6.52
CA THR A 52 -0.54 7.82 6.73
C THR A 52 -1.27 8.29 5.47
N GLU A 53 -0.70 9.25 4.73
CA GLU A 53 -1.26 9.74 3.47
C GLU A 53 -1.32 8.64 2.39
N GLU A 54 -0.24 7.87 2.25
CA GLU A 54 -0.16 6.80 1.25
C GLU A 54 -0.96 5.55 1.65
N ALA A 55 -1.10 5.27 2.94
CA ALA A 55 -1.92 4.19 3.49
C ALA A 55 -3.41 4.45 3.22
N GLU A 56 -3.87 5.69 3.43
CA GLU A 56 -5.23 6.10 3.12
C GLU A 56 -5.54 5.93 1.62
N LEU A 57 -4.66 6.43 0.75
CA LEU A 57 -4.79 6.29 -0.70
C LEU A 57 -4.79 4.84 -1.17
N THR A 58 -3.94 4.02 -0.57
CA THR A 58 -3.88 2.59 -0.86
C THR A 58 -5.19 1.92 -0.48
N MET A 59 -5.72 2.21 0.72
CA MET A 59 -7.00 1.68 1.16
C MET A 59 -8.14 2.08 0.22
N GLN A 60 -8.24 3.37 -0.14
CA GLN A 60 -9.23 3.89 -1.08
C GLN A 60 -9.13 3.19 -2.45
N THR A 61 -7.91 3.06 -2.98
CA THR A 61 -7.67 2.46 -4.30
C THR A 61 -8.02 0.98 -4.32
N VAL A 62 -7.59 0.23 -3.29
CA VAL A 62 -7.85 -1.20 -3.16
C VAL A 62 -9.35 -1.46 -2.97
N MET A 63 -10.04 -0.66 -2.16
CA MET A 63 -11.49 -0.79 -1.97
C MET A 63 -12.28 -0.55 -3.27
N VAL A 64 -11.87 0.45 -4.07
CA VAL A 64 -12.47 0.70 -5.40
C VAL A 64 -12.14 -0.44 -6.38
N LEU A 65 -10.90 -0.91 -6.41
CA LEU A 65 -10.45 -1.99 -7.31
C LEU A 65 -11.24 -3.28 -7.11
N TRP A 66 -11.49 -3.64 -5.85
CA TRP A 66 -12.22 -4.85 -5.50
C TRP A 66 -13.75 -4.66 -5.50
N GLY A 67 -14.24 -3.49 -5.91
CA GLY A 67 -15.67 -3.20 -6.05
C GLY A 67 -16.42 -3.08 -4.72
N VAL A 68 -15.70 -3.03 -3.60
CA VAL A 68 -16.30 -2.93 -2.25
C VAL A 68 -16.52 -1.49 -1.80
N ALA A 69 -16.10 -0.52 -2.60
CA ALA A 69 -16.47 0.88 -2.46
C ALA A 69 -16.96 1.45 -3.78
N SER A 70 -18.16 2.05 -3.77
CA SER A 70 -18.55 3.06 -4.74
C SER A 70 -18.07 4.43 -4.27
N GLN A 71 -18.08 5.47 -5.13
CA GLN A 71 -17.68 6.84 -4.76
C GLN A 71 -18.33 7.39 -3.47
N LYS A 72 -19.40 6.78 -2.94
CA LYS A 72 -20.13 7.27 -1.76
C LYS A 72 -20.56 6.18 -0.74
N SER A 73 -20.23 4.91 -0.93
CA SER A 73 -20.67 3.84 -0.01
C SER A 73 -19.79 2.60 -0.07
N PHE A 74 -19.60 1.98 1.09
CA PHE A 74 -19.02 0.64 1.17
C PHE A 74 -20.09 -0.43 0.94
N ASP A 75 -19.67 -1.58 0.43
CA ASP A 75 -20.49 -2.79 0.39
C ASP A 75 -20.69 -3.32 1.83
N ASN A 76 -21.93 -3.56 2.23
CA ASN A 76 -22.26 -4.03 3.57
C ASN A 76 -21.71 -5.43 3.85
N GLU A 77 -21.68 -6.32 2.85
CA GLU A 77 -21.11 -7.68 3.00
C GLU A 77 -19.61 -7.61 3.24
N PHE A 78 -18.94 -6.60 2.67
CA PHE A 78 -17.53 -6.34 2.94
C PHE A 78 -17.29 -5.80 4.34
N LEU A 79 -18.11 -4.84 4.81
CA LEU A 79 -17.98 -4.30 6.17
C LEU A 79 -18.19 -5.38 7.23
N GLU A 80 -19.20 -6.24 7.06
CA GLU A 80 -19.44 -7.38 7.94
C GLU A 80 -18.25 -8.35 7.93
N ALA A 81 -17.72 -8.72 6.76
CA ALA A 81 -16.56 -9.61 6.66
C ALA A 81 -15.26 -9.03 7.25
N VAL A 82 -15.06 -7.71 7.18
CA VAL A 82 -13.92 -7.03 7.82
C VAL A 82 -14.08 -7.06 9.33
N GLN A 83 -15.28 -6.75 9.83
CA GLN A 83 -15.58 -6.67 11.26
C GLN A 83 -15.53 -8.04 11.93
N ASP A 84 -16.04 -9.08 11.29
CA ASP A 84 -16.05 -10.45 11.84
C ASP A 84 -14.67 -11.12 11.79
N GLY A 85 -13.83 -10.71 10.85
CA GLY A 85 -12.51 -11.31 10.63
C GLY A 85 -11.32 -10.52 11.20
N ASN A 86 -11.54 -9.33 11.77
CA ASN A 86 -10.49 -8.37 12.17
C ASN A 86 -9.42 -8.16 11.08
N LEU A 87 -9.82 -8.21 9.81
CA LEU A 87 -8.91 -8.38 8.68
C LEU A 87 -8.13 -7.11 8.31
N LEU A 88 -8.56 -5.95 8.79
CA LEU A 88 -7.89 -4.66 8.55
C LEU A 88 -7.33 -4.03 9.83
N ASP A 89 -7.62 -4.59 11.00
CA ASP A 89 -7.25 -4.01 12.29
C ASP A 89 -5.75 -3.77 12.39
N ASP A 90 -4.93 -4.75 11.99
CA ASP A 90 -3.48 -4.61 12.09
C ASP A 90 -2.91 -3.59 11.09
N PHE A 91 -3.56 -3.39 9.95
CA PHE A 91 -3.21 -2.32 9.03
C PHE A 91 -3.62 -0.96 9.58
N LEU A 92 -4.84 -0.85 10.12
CA LEU A 92 -5.37 0.38 10.69
C LEU A 92 -4.58 0.82 11.93
N LYS A 93 -4.12 -0.10 12.78
CA LYS A 93 -3.23 0.21 13.91
C LYS A 93 -1.95 0.91 13.48
N LEU A 94 -1.43 0.65 12.27
CA LEU A 94 -0.23 1.34 11.77
C LEU A 94 -0.47 2.83 11.47
N THR A 95 -1.73 3.28 11.45
CA THR A 95 -2.05 4.73 11.43
C THR A 95 -1.84 5.39 12.79
N GLU A 96 -1.40 4.65 13.79
CA GLU A 96 -0.90 5.17 15.06
C GLU A 96 0.63 5.14 15.07
N TYR A 97 1.24 6.25 15.47
CA TYR A 97 2.69 6.47 15.37
C TYR A 97 3.53 5.40 16.09
N GLU A 98 3.13 4.99 17.29
CA GLU A 98 3.86 3.98 18.08
C GLU A 98 3.82 2.59 17.41
N HIS A 99 2.67 2.21 16.86
CA HIS A 99 2.51 0.96 16.13
C HIS A 99 3.30 0.97 14.82
N PHE A 100 3.33 2.10 14.11
CA PHE A 100 4.20 2.30 12.94
C PHE A 100 5.68 2.14 13.30
N LEU A 101 6.14 2.81 14.37
CA LEU A 101 7.53 2.70 14.82
C LEU A 101 7.89 1.28 15.23
N ASN A 102 7.01 0.56 15.92
CA ASN A 102 7.21 -0.84 16.27
C ASN A 102 7.35 -1.72 15.02
N ARG A 103 6.54 -1.49 13.98
CA ARG A 103 6.65 -2.19 12.70
C ARG A 103 7.97 -1.89 12.00
N MET A 104 8.40 -0.63 11.98
CA MET A 104 9.69 -0.23 11.39
C MET A 104 10.87 -0.83 12.18
N ARG A 105 10.77 -0.90 13.51
CA ARG A 105 11.77 -1.55 14.38
C ARG A 105 11.94 -3.02 14.04
N ALA A 106 10.83 -3.75 13.88
CA ALA A 106 10.86 -5.14 13.45
C ALA A 106 11.56 -5.29 12.07
N TYR A 107 11.27 -4.39 11.13
CA TYR A 107 11.87 -4.40 9.79
C TYR A 107 13.38 -4.11 9.79
N VAL A 108 13.82 -3.16 10.62
CA VAL A 108 15.25 -2.84 10.82
C VAL A 108 15.99 -4.04 11.43
N HIS A 109 15.40 -4.67 12.46
CA HIS A 109 15.99 -5.84 13.11
C HIS A 109 16.14 -7.02 12.15
N GLU A 110 15.11 -7.35 11.36
CA GLU A 110 15.18 -8.40 10.34
C GLU A 110 16.31 -8.12 9.33
N ARG A 111 16.45 -6.87 8.89
CA ARG A 111 17.51 -6.48 7.96
C ARG A 111 18.91 -6.59 8.55
N GLN A 112 19.08 -6.28 9.84
CA GLN A 112 20.38 -6.31 10.52
C GLN A 112 20.81 -7.73 10.92
N THR A 113 19.86 -8.57 11.33
CA THR A 113 20.15 -9.92 11.83
C THR A 113 20.01 -11.00 10.77
N GLY A 114 19.31 -10.73 9.66
CA GLY A 114 19.01 -11.71 8.63
C GLY A 114 18.08 -12.84 9.09
N ALA A 115 17.54 -12.74 10.31
CA ALA A 115 16.60 -13.69 10.88
C ALA A 115 15.19 -13.09 10.87
N PRO A 116 14.19 -13.76 10.26
CA PRO A 116 12.81 -13.33 10.40
C PRO A 116 12.41 -13.42 11.87
N LEU A 117 11.89 -12.31 12.44
CA LEU A 117 11.35 -12.31 13.79
C LEU A 117 10.15 -13.27 13.85
N ALA A 118 10.26 -14.29 14.71
CA ALA A 118 9.33 -15.42 14.78
C ALA A 118 7.92 -15.09 15.31
N ASP A 119 7.62 -13.82 15.64
CA ASP A 119 6.38 -13.44 16.33
C ASP A 119 5.60 -12.29 15.68
N LEU A 120 5.80 -12.03 14.39
CA LEU A 120 4.82 -11.28 13.60
C LEU A 120 4.15 -12.26 12.63
N ASN A 121 3.09 -12.90 13.15
CA ASN A 121 2.15 -13.74 12.43
C ASN A 121 1.31 -12.95 11.38
N MET A 122 1.91 -11.92 10.77
CA MET A 122 1.26 -11.08 9.77
C MET A 122 1.38 -11.77 8.41
N MET A 123 0.36 -12.59 8.16
CA MET A 123 -0.10 -12.99 6.82
C MET A 123 1.02 -13.41 5.88
N THR A 124 1.54 -14.61 6.12
CA THR A 124 2.17 -15.42 5.09
C THR A 124 1.31 -15.38 3.83
N HIS A 125 1.87 -14.78 2.77
CA HIS A 125 1.45 -14.83 1.37
C HIS A 125 0.17 -15.65 1.14
N LEU A 126 -0.98 -14.98 1.13
CA LEU A 126 -2.20 -15.62 0.65
C LEU A 126 -1.90 -16.17 -0.75
N PRO A 127 -2.10 -17.47 -1.00
CA PRO A 127 -1.72 -18.07 -2.26
C PRO A 127 -2.42 -17.34 -3.40
N ARG A 128 -1.64 -16.88 -4.38
CA ARG A 128 -2.13 -16.23 -5.59
C ARG A 128 -3.35 -16.99 -6.10
N PRO A 129 -4.49 -16.34 -6.38
CA PRO A 129 -5.66 -17.00 -6.94
C PRO A 129 -5.21 -17.82 -8.15
N MET A 130 -5.39 -19.14 -8.11
CA MET A 130 -4.95 -20.00 -9.19
C MET A 130 -5.76 -19.63 -10.44
N THR A 131 -5.13 -18.96 -11.39
CA THR A 131 -5.74 -18.75 -12.70
C THR A 131 -5.89 -20.12 -13.37
N PRO A 132 -7.02 -20.42 -14.03
CA PRO A 132 -7.32 -21.74 -14.58
C PRO A 132 -6.52 -21.99 -15.87
N HIS A 133 -5.20 -21.92 -15.80
CA HIS A 133 -4.30 -22.18 -16.91
C HIS A 133 -3.26 -23.23 -16.50
N THR A 134 -3.26 -24.36 -17.20
CA THR A 134 -2.50 -25.57 -16.82
C THR A 134 -1.00 -25.49 -17.13
N ARG A 135 -0.57 -24.56 -17.98
CA ARG A 135 0.85 -24.42 -18.38
C ARG A 135 1.66 -23.59 -17.39
N ALA A 136 2.70 -24.19 -16.80
CA ALA A 136 3.60 -23.55 -15.84
C ALA A 136 4.28 -22.27 -16.36
N LYS A 137 4.73 -22.24 -17.63
CA LYS A 137 5.34 -21.04 -18.22
C LYS A 137 4.38 -19.85 -18.28
N THR A 138 3.11 -20.11 -18.59
CA THR A 138 2.07 -19.08 -18.61
C THR A 138 1.77 -18.59 -17.20
N GLN A 139 1.69 -19.50 -16.22
CA GLN A 139 1.53 -19.13 -14.81
C GLN A 139 2.66 -18.23 -14.31
N GLN A 140 3.91 -18.57 -14.65
CA GLN A 140 5.07 -17.77 -14.29
C GLN A 140 5.02 -16.37 -14.92
N ARG A 141 4.67 -16.26 -16.21
CA ARG A 141 4.57 -14.95 -16.87
C ARG A 141 3.44 -14.11 -16.30
N LEU A 142 2.29 -14.72 -16.01
CA LEU A 142 1.19 -13.98 -15.38
C LEU A 142 1.58 -13.48 -13.98
N ALA A 143 2.30 -14.27 -13.18
CA ALA A 143 2.81 -13.80 -11.89
C ALA A 143 3.78 -12.62 -12.02
N GLN A 144 4.62 -12.59 -13.05
CA GLN A 144 5.48 -11.44 -13.34
C GLN A 144 4.65 -10.19 -13.71
N VAL A 145 3.62 -10.36 -14.56
CA VAL A 145 2.73 -9.26 -14.94
C VAL A 145 1.99 -8.71 -13.72
N ASP A 146 1.49 -9.57 -12.83
CA ASP A 146 0.83 -9.15 -11.60
C ASP A 146 1.79 -8.34 -10.69
N GLN A 147 3.06 -8.75 -10.59
CA GLN A 147 4.09 -7.99 -9.87
C GLN A 147 4.39 -6.64 -10.53
N GLU A 148 4.49 -6.60 -11.86
CA GLU A 148 4.70 -5.37 -12.63
C GLU A 148 3.53 -4.38 -12.41
N LEU A 149 2.29 -4.88 -12.44
CA LEU A 149 1.09 -4.07 -12.21
C LEU A 149 1.04 -3.52 -10.77
N ALA A 150 1.30 -4.36 -9.77
CA ALA A 150 1.36 -3.93 -8.37
C ALA A 150 2.40 -2.83 -8.15
N ALA A 151 3.58 -2.94 -8.77
CA ALA A 151 4.62 -1.92 -8.69
C ALA A 151 4.19 -0.59 -9.35
N LEU A 152 3.44 -0.66 -10.47
CA LEU A 152 2.89 0.52 -11.13
C LEU A 152 1.81 1.21 -10.28
N ASP A 153 0.95 0.43 -9.62
CA ASP A 153 -0.08 0.97 -8.73
C ASP A 153 0.53 1.65 -7.50
N MET A 154 1.55 1.05 -6.88
CA MET A 154 2.33 1.71 -5.82
C MET A 154 2.92 3.03 -6.29
N LYS A 155 3.52 3.06 -7.49
CA LYS A 155 4.08 4.28 -8.07
C LYS A 155 3.00 5.33 -8.35
N ARG A 156 1.84 4.92 -8.84
CA ARG A 156 0.70 5.80 -9.08
C ARG A 156 0.22 6.44 -7.78
N ASN A 157 0.06 5.66 -6.71
CA ASN A 157 -0.38 6.16 -5.40
C ASN A 157 0.59 7.20 -4.84
N LYS A 158 1.90 6.95 -4.93
CA LYS A 158 2.94 7.92 -4.54
C LYS A 158 2.82 9.25 -5.29
N LEU A 159 2.62 9.20 -6.60
CA LEU A 159 2.48 10.41 -7.42
C LEU A 159 1.19 11.18 -7.09
N ILE A 160 0.10 10.48 -6.75
CA ILE A 160 -1.13 11.12 -6.29
C ILE A 160 -0.93 11.78 -4.92
N ALA A 161 -0.27 11.09 -3.98
CA ALA A 161 0.08 11.64 -2.67
C ALA A 161 0.94 12.90 -2.80
N GLU A 162 1.99 12.84 -3.62
CA GLU A 162 2.87 13.99 -3.89
C GLU A 162 2.09 15.15 -4.52
N ARG A 163 1.18 14.85 -5.45
CA ARG A 163 0.30 15.86 -6.05
C ARG A 163 -0.61 16.51 -4.99
N ARG A 164 -1.17 15.74 -4.06
CA ARG A 164 -1.96 16.28 -2.93
C ARG A 164 -1.11 17.21 -2.06
N ARG A 165 0.13 16.82 -1.74
CA ARG A 165 1.06 17.65 -0.96
C ARG A 165 1.39 18.98 -1.65
N LEU A 166 1.66 18.95 -2.96
CA LEU A 166 1.98 20.16 -3.73
C LEU A 166 0.81 21.14 -3.86
N ILE A 167 -0.43 20.63 -3.93
CA ILE A 167 -1.63 21.46 -4.14
C ILE A 167 -2.26 21.88 -2.80
N GLY A 168 -2.08 21.10 -1.74
CA GLY A 168 -2.63 21.37 -0.40
C GLY A 168 -4.11 21.01 -0.25
N CYS A 169 -4.68 20.20 -1.15
CA CYS A 169 -6.06 19.71 -1.05
C CYS A 169 -6.22 18.31 -1.67
N GLU A 170 -7.39 17.70 -1.49
CA GLU A 170 -7.72 16.44 -2.15
C GLU A 170 -7.75 16.58 -3.67
N VAL A 171 -7.34 15.51 -4.33
CA VAL A 171 -7.11 15.50 -5.76
C VAL A 171 -7.85 14.33 -6.39
N GLU A 172 -8.79 14.62 -7.28
CA GLU A 172 -9.43 13.59 -8.08
C GLU A 172 -8.42 12.92 -9.03
N PRO A 173 -8.48 11.59 -9.22
CA PRO A 173 -7.65 10.89 -10.19
C PRO A 173 -7.94 11.40 -11.61
N ILE A 174 -6.97 12.08 -12.24
CA ILE A 174 -7.12 12.63 -13.61
C ILE A 174 -7.20 11.53 -14.68
N THR A 175 -6.92 10.27 -14.32
CA THR A 175 -6.81 9.16 -15.26
C THR A 175 -8.03 9.03 -16.15
N THR A 176 -9.24 9.22 -15.62
CA THR A 176 -10.47 9.07 -16.40
C THR A 176 -10.68 10.24 -17.37
N THR A 177 -10.33 11.46 -16.98
CA THR A 177 -10.53 12.68 -17.79
C THR A 177 -9.50 12.77 -18.91
N CYS A 178 -8.23 12.46 -18.64
CA CYS A 178 -7.19 12.41 -19.67
C CYS A 178 -7.40 11.25 -20.64
N LEU A 179 -7.83 10.06 -20.18
CA LEU A 179 -8.19 8.96 -21.10
C LEU A 179 -9.41 9.32 -21.95
N LYS A 180 -10.45 9.91 -21.36
CA LYS A 180 -11.62 10.37 -22.11
C LYS A 180 -11.24 11.39 -23.17
N TYR A 181 -10.39 12.36 -22.80
CA TYR A 181 -9.86 13.34 -23.74
C TYR A 181 -9.03 12.71 -24.86
N GLU A 182 -8.10 11.80 -24.55
CA GLU A 182 -7.32 11.06 -25.57
C GLU A 182 -8.22 10.22 -26.48
N LEU A 183 -9.21 9.53 -25.93
CA LEU A 183 -10.19 8.75 -26.70
C LEU A 183 -11.06 9.65 -27.59
N GLU A 184 -11.47 10.81 -27.09
CA GLU A 184 -12.18 11.82 -27.89
C GLU A 184 -11.30 12.39 -28.99
N CYS A 185 -10.03 12.72 -28.71
CA CYS A 185 -9.08 13.18 -29.72
C CYS A 185 -8.82 12.12 -30.80
N ARG A 186 -8.74 10.84 -30.44
CA ARG A 186 -8.58 9.74 -31.41
C ARG A 186 -9.82 9.54 -32.26
N ARG A 187 -11.01 9.52 -31.64
CA ARG A 187 -12.29 9.47 -32.37
C ARG A 187 -12.43 10.65 -33.32
N TRP A 188 -12.07 11.84 -32.87
CA TRP A 188 -12.08 13.03 -33.71
C TRP A 188 -11.10 12.87 -34.88
N LYS A 189 -9.85 12.46 -34.66
CA LYS A 189 -8.89 12.20 -35.74
C LYS A 189 -9.40 11.19 -36.77
N GLU A 190 -10.05 10.12 -36.34
CA GLU A 190 -10.69 9.12 -37.20
C GLU A 190 -11.89 9.71 -37.97
N ASP A 191 -12.71 10.53 -37.33
CA ASP A 191 -13.92 11.14 -37.91
C ASP A 191 -13.61 12.28 -38.90
N VAL A 192 -12.56 13.07 -38.69
CA VAL A 192 -12.12 14.13 -39.62
C VAL A 192 -11.01 13.70 -40.59
N GLY A 193 -10.54 12.45 -40.53
CA GLY A 193 -9.58 11.89 -41.48
C GLY A 193 -8.24 12.65 -41.53
N LEU A 194 -7.74 13.06 -40.37
CA LEU A 194 -6.44 13.72 -40.25
C LEU A 194 -5.39 12.68 -39.85
N ASP A 195 -4.70 12.12 -40.85
CA ASP A 195 -3.43 11.40 -40.69
C ASP A 195 -2.27 12.37 -40.45
#